data_AF-A0A963K2B0-F1
#
_entry.id   AF-A0A963K2B0-F1
#
_cell.length_a   1.000
_cell.length_b   1.000
_cell.length_c   1.000
_cell.angle_alpha   90.00
_cell.angle_beta   90.00
_cell.angle_gamma   90.00
#
_symmetry.space_group_name_H-M   'P 1'
#
loop_
_entity.id
_entity.type
_entity.pdbx_description
1 polymer ?
#
loop_
_entity_poly.entity_id
_entity_poly.type
_entity_poly.pdbx_seq_one_letter_code
_entity_poly.pdbx_strand_id
1 'polypeptide(L)'
;MPSGSVLTLVLLYPLGYAFYLSLFNYYLGAEPIFIGLGNYIALLQDERFWSSLRTTLLLVGASVSLQFVLGLAVAFGLYKLTFATKALNVLLFLPHVVTPVVAALFLRWIFMGRFGLIDAILIGLNIFPPDWLGSPNWARLVVVLAESWQFTPFSLVQVYAVFF
;
A
#
# COMPACT_ATOMS: atom_id res chain seq x y z
N MET A 1 17.14 5.08 29.02
CA MET A 1 16.52 3.75 29.29
C MET A 1 15.13 3.74 29.97
N PRO A 2 14.32 4.82 30.07
CA PRO A 2 12.88 4.72 30.39
C PRO A 2 12.00 4.42 29.16
N SER A 3 12.39 4.89 27.98
CA SER A 3 11.60 4.75 26.74
C SER A 3 11.47 3.31 26.28
N GLY A 4 12.53 2.50 26.39
CA GLY A 4 12.51 1.08 25.98
C GLY A 4 11.43 0.28 26.71
N SER A 5 11.37 0.38 28.05
CA SER A 5 10.39 -0.34 28.87
C SER A 5 8.96 0.08 28.57
N VAL A 6 8.72 1.38 28.37
CA VAL A 6 7.38 1.89 27.99
C VAL A 6 6.96 1.36 26.62
N LEU A 7 7.85 1.41 25.62
CA LEU A 7 7.57 0.87 24.28
C LEU A 7 7.30 -0.63 24.33
N THR A 8 8.10 -1.39 25.07
CA THR A 8 7.92 -2.82 25.25
C THR A 8 6.55 -3.14 25.84
N LEU A 9 6.13 -2.46 26.91
CA LEU A 9 4.82 -2.69 27.53
C LEU A 9 3.66 -2.33 26.59
N VAL A 10 3.72 -1.15 25.97
CA VAL A 10 2.65 -0.65 25.10
C VAL A 10 2.49 -1.51 23.84
N LEU A 11 3.58 -2.07 23.31
CA LEU A 11 3.53 -2.93 22.12
C LEU A 11 3.22 -4.39 22.46
N LEU A 12 3.90 -4.97 23.46
CA LEU A 12 3.77 -6.40 23.75
C LEU A 12 2.47 -6.74 24.49
N TYR A 13 1.93 -5.84 25.31
CA TYR A 13 0.68 -6.10 26.01
C TYR A 13 -0.51 -6.36 25.06
N PRO A 14 -0.86 -5.47 24.12
CA PRO A 14 -1.97 -5.73 23.20
C PRO A 14 -1.69 -6.91 22.26
N LEU A 15 -0.42 -7.14 21.87
CA LEU A 15 -0.05 -8.30 21.06
C LEU A 15 -0.25 -9.62 21.81
N GLY A 16 0.21 -9.69 23.06
CA GLY A 16 0.02 -10.86 23.92
C GLY A 16 -1.46 -11.11 24.22
N TYR A 17 -2.23 -10.04 24.45
CA TYR A 17 -3.67 -10.14 24.67
C TYR A 17 -4.42 -10.58 23.41
N ALA A 18 -4.07 -10.05 22.23
CA ALA A 18 -4.62 -10.50 20.96
C ALA A 18 -4.29 -11.97 20.67
N PHE A 19 -3.06 -12.41 20.96
CA PHE A 19 -2.67 -13.80 20.86
C PHE A 19 -3.49 -14.68 21.82
N TYR A 20 -3.63 -14.27 23.09
CA TYR A 20 -4.48 -14.97 24.05
C TYR A 20 -5.92 -15.09 23.53
N LEU A 21 -6.55 -13.99 23.09
CA LEU A 21 -7.90 -13.99 22.55
C LEU A 21 -8.06 -14.87 21.30
N SER A 22 -7.01 -14.97 20.47
CA SER A 22 -7.04 -15.80 19.27
C SER A 22 -7.19 -17.30 19.57
N LEU A 23 -6.95 -17.73 20.82
CA LEU A 23 -7.17 -19.10 21.27
C LEU A 23 -8.61 -19.37 21.73
N PHE A 24 -9.45 -18.34 21.78
CA PHE A 24 -10.84 -18.41 22.20
C PHE A 24 -11.77 -18.10 21.03
N ASN A 25 -12.96 -18.66 21.08
CA ASN A 25 -14.08 -18.20 20.29
C ASN A 25 -14.69 -17.00 21.02
N TYR A 26 -14.23 -15.80 20.66
CA TYR A 26 -14.58 -14.56 21.33
C TYR A 26 -15.62 -13.78 20.52
N TYR A 27 -16.79 -13.54 21.11
CA TYR A 27 -17.80 -12.60 20.59
C TYR A 27 -18.09 -11.53 21.64
N LEU A 28 -18.28 -10.29 21.18
CA LEU A 28 -18.69 -9.20 22.07
C LEU A 28 -20.06 -9.54 22.69
N GLY A 29 -20.10 -9.66 24.02
CA GLY A 29 -21.33 -9.97 24.76
C GLY A 29 -21.57 -11.45 25.03
N ALA A 30 -20.67 -12.35 24.65
CA ALA A 30 -20.72 -13.77 25.02
C ALA A 30 -19.52 -14.17 25.89
N GLU A 31 -19.68 -15.21 26.71
CA GLU A 31 -18.56 -15.79 27.44
C GLU A 31 -17.55 -16.43 26.45
N PRO A 32 -16.24 -16.13 26.58
CA PRO A 32 -15.24 -16.66 25.67
C PRO A 32 -15.04 -18.16 25.87
N ILE A 33 -15.19 -18.94 24.80
CA ILE A 33 -15.00 -20.39 24.82
C ILE A 33 -13.58 -20.70 24.36
N PHE A 34 -12.79 -21.40 25.17
CA PHE A 34 -11.44 -21.81 24.76
C PHE A 34 -11.52 -22.89 23.67
N ILE A 35 -10.96 -22.61 22.50
CA ILE A 35 -10.95 -23.53 21.34
C ILE A 35 -9.52 -23.85 20.87
N GLY A 36 -8.50 -23.43 21.63
CA GLY A 36 -7.09 -23.61 21.27
C GLY A 36 -6.79 -23.03 19.90
N LEU A 37 -6.18 -23.82 19.01
CA LEU A 37 -5.85 -23.39 17.65
C LEU A 37 -7.01 -23.48 16.65
N GLY A 38 -8.26 -23.69 17.10
CA GLY A 38 -9.42 -23.87 16.23
C GLY A 38 -9.62 -22.73 15.23
N ASN A 39 -9.39 -21.47 15.64
CA ASN A 39 -9.46 -20.31 14.74
C ASN A 39 -8.46 -20.38 13.58
N TYR A 40 -7.24 -20.88 13.84
CA TYR A 40 -6.21 -21.01 12.81
C TYR A 40 -6.53 -22.13 11.81
N ILE A 41 -7.02 -23.27 12.29
CA ILE A 41 -7.42 -24.39 11.42
C ILE A 41 -8.58 -23.95 10.52
N ALA A 42 -9.59 -23.29 11.09
CA ALA A 42 -10.72 -22.77 10.33
C ALA A 42 -10.27 -21.76 9.26
N LEU A 43 -9.36 -20.87 9.60
CA LEU A 43 -8.82 -19.86 8.69
C LEU A 43 -7.98 -20.47 7.55
N LEU A 44 -7.20 -21.52 7.82
CA LEU A 44 -6.45 -22.26 6.79
C LEU A 44 -7.34 -23.06 5.84
N GLN A 45 -8.58 -23.39 6.25
CA GLN A 45 -9.56 -24.06 5.40
C GLN A 45 -10.47 -23.10 4.64
N ASP A 46 -10.42 -21.79 4.95
CA ASP A 46 -11.26 -20.79 4.31
C ASP A 46 -10.69 -20.35 2.95
N GLU A 47 -11.41 -20.63 1.87
CA GLU A 47 -11.05 -20.21 0.52
C GLU A 47 -11.00 -18.68 0.37
N ARG A 48 -11.81 -17.94 1.13
CA ARG A 48 -11.82 -16.47 1.09
C ARG A 48 -10.54 -15.91 1.69
N PHE A 49 -10.02 -16.55 2.75
CA PHE A 49 -8.72 -16.19 3.33
C PHE A 49 -7.61 -16.32 2.28
N TRP A 50 -7.51 -17.46 1.60
CA TRP A 50 -6.49 -17.67 0.57
C TRP A 50 -6.64 -16.75 -0.64
N SER A 51 -7.88 -16.47 -1.07
CA SER A 51 -8.14 -15.52 -2.16
C SER A 51 -7.70 -14.10 -1.81
N SER A 52 -8.03 -13.64 -0.59
CA SER A 52 -7.60 -12.34 -0.07
C SER A 52 -6.08 -12.27 0.07
N LEU A 53 -5.46 -13.30 0.68
CA LEU A 53 -4.02 -13.38 0.87
C LEU A 53 -3.26 -13.32 -0.47
N ARG A 54 -3.68 -14.08 -1.47
CA ARG A 54 -3.08 -14.03 -2.81
C ARG A 54 -3.22 -12.65 -3.44
N THR A 55 -4.37 -12.02 -3.30
CA THR A 55 -4.60 -10.66 -3.82
C THR A 55 -3.67 -9.65 -3.13
N THR A 56 -3.57 -9.69 -1.80
CA THR A 56 -2.65 -8.84 -1.04
C THR A 56 -1.20 -9.06 -1.44
N LEU A 57 -0.75 -10.32 -1.55
CA LEU A 57 0.62 -10.64 -1.96
C LEU A 57 0.93 -10.14 -3.37
N LEU A 58 -0.01 -10.29 -4.31
CA LEU A 58 0.14 -9.75 -5.66
C LEU A 58 0.24 -8.23 -5.66
N LEU A 59 -0.63 -7.54 -4.92
CA LEU A 59 -0.62 -6.08 -4.81
C LEU A 59 0.69 -5.58 -4.18
N VAL A 60 1.12 -6.18 -3.06
CA VAL A 60 2.36 -5.81 -2.37
C VAL A 60 3.57 -6.08 -3.26
N GLY A 61 3.68 -7.30 -3.81
CA GLY A 61 4.80 -7.68 -4.66
C GLY A 61 4.94 -6.79 -5.89
N ALA A 62 3.83 -6.53 -6.59
CA ALA A 62 3.83 -5.65 -7.77
C ALA A 62 4.17 -4.20 -7.41
N SER A 63 3.58 -3.67 -6.33
CA SER A 63 3.80 -2.27 -5.92
C SER A 63 5.24 -2.05 -5.46
N VAL A 64 5.77 -2.91 -4.58
CA VAL A 64 7.16 -2.80 -4.09
C VAL A 64 8.16 -2.92 -5.23
N SER A 65 7.93 -3.85 -6.17
CA SER A 65 8.81 -4.01 -7.34
C SER A 65 8.80 -2.74 -8.21
N LEU A 66 7.61 -2.19 -8.48
CA LEU A 66 7.47 -0.97 -9.29
C LEU A 66 8.09 0.24 -8.59
N GLN A 67 7.84 0.41 -7.29
CA GLN A 67 8.43 1.47 -6.46
C GLN A 67 9.97 1.41 -6.49
N PHE A 68 10.55 0.22 -6.39
CA PHE A 68 12.02 0.07 -6.42
C PHE A 68 12.59 0.43 -7.79
N VAL A 69 11.98 -0.06 -8.87
CA VAL A 69 12.41 0.24 -10.25
C VAL A 69 12.32 1.74 -10.53
N LEU A 70 11.20 2.38 -10.18
CA LEU A 70 11.01 3.82 -10.36
C LEU A 70 11.97 4.64 -9.49
N GLY A 71 12.12 4.26 -8.21
CA GLY A 71 13.04 4.92 -7.27
C GLY A 71 14.48 4.86 -7.77
N LEU A 72 14.92 3.71 -8.28
CA LEU A 72 16.25 3.53 -8.86
C LEU A 72 16.45 4.35 -10.14
N ALA A 73 15.48 4.33 -11.05
CA ALA A 73 15.53 5.11 -12.29
C ALA A 73 15.66 6.62 -12.01
N VAL A 74 14.87 7.12 -11.06
CA VAL A 74 14.91 8.54 -10.66
C VAL A 74 16.21 8.86 -9.91
N ALA A 75 16.67 7.99 -9.01
CA ALA A 75 17.92 8.19 -8.26
C ALA A 75 19.12 8.36 -9.20
N PHE A 76 19.22 7.49 -10.21
CA PHE A 76 20.30 7.54 -11.19
C PHE A 76 20.24 8.81 -12.06
N GLY A 77 19.03 9.25 -12.43
CA GLY A 77 18.83 10.50 -13.18
C GLY A 77 19.22 11.74 -12.37
N LEU A 78 19.00 11.73 -11.05
CA LEU A 78 19.33 12.85 -10.17
C LEU A 78 20.82 12.91 -9.79
N TYR A 79 21.57 11.82 -9.92
CA TYR A 79 22.98 11.74 -9.50
C TYR A 79 23.88 12.86 -10.06
N LYS A 80 23.66 13.27 -11.31
CA LYS A 80 24.50 14.29 -11.98
C LYS A 80 23.97 15.72 -11.85
N LEU A 81 22.80 15.93 -11.27
CA LEU A 81 22.19 17.26 -11.14
C LEU A 81 22.50 17.80 -9.73
N THR A 82 23.17 18.95 -9.62
CA THR A 82 23.60 19.53 -8.34
C THR A 82 22.73 20.69 -7.84
N PHE A 83 22.14 21.49 -8.74
CA PHE A 83 21.27 22.62 -8.38
C PHE A 83 19.78 22.33 -8.60
N ALA A 84 19.43 21.63 -9.69
CA ALA A 84 18.04 21.22 -9.99
C ALA A 84 17.50 20.16 -9.00
N THR A 85 18.38 19.46 -8.29
CA THR A 85 18.05 18.40 -7.32
C THR A 85 17.17 18.90 -6.19
N LYS A 86 17.38 20.11 -5.65
CA LYS A 86 16.58 20.57 -4.50
C LYS A 86 15.11 20.80 -4.86
N ALA A 87 14.83 21.52 -5.94
CA ALA A 87 13.47 21.78 -6.39
C ALA A 87 12.79 20.50 -6.91
N LEU A 88 13.51 19.67 -7.67
CA LEU A 88 13.01 18.38 -8.15
C LEU A 88 12.70 17.43 -6.98
N ASN A 89 13.56 17.37 -5.96
CA ASN A 89 13.29 16.55 -4.79
C ASN A 89 12.01 16.99 -4.08
N VAL A 90 11.77 18.29 -3.91
CA VAL A 90 10.51 18.76 -3.30
C VAL A 90 9.28 18.31 -4.12
N LEU A 91 9.34 18.44 -5.44
CA LEU A 91 8.24 17.99 -6.31
C LEU A 91 8.05 16.47 -6.30
N LEU A 92 9.15 15.72 -6.31
CA LEU A 92 9.13 14.26 -6.26
C LEU A 92 8.63 13.75 -4.90
N PHE A 93 8.87 14.47 -3.81
CA PHE A 93 8.41 14.11 -2.47
C PHE A 93 6.96 14.48 -2.18
N LEU A 94 6.38 15.40 -2.97
CA LEU A 94 5.01 15.86 -2.81
C LEU A 94 3.98 14.72 -2.61
N PRO A 95 3.94 13.66 -3.44
CA PRO A 95 2.97 12.58 -3.25
C PRO A 95 3.09 11.85 -1.92
N HIS A 96 4.31 11.73 -1.36
CA HIS A 96 4.51 11.04 -0.10
C HIS A 96 3.97 11.83 1.11
N VAL A 97 3.96 13.16 1.01
CA VAL A 97 3.45 14.05 2.07
C VAL A 97 1.92 14.11 2.07
N VAL A 98 1.28 13.85 0.94
CA VAL A 98 -0.18 13.80 0.84
C VAL A 98 -0.72 12.63 1.67
N THR A 99 -1.77 12.89 2.46
CA THR A 99 -2.38 11.85 3.27
C THR A 99 -2.98 10.75 2.36
N PRO A 100 -2.94 9.47 2.78
CA PRO A 100 -3.47 8.37 1.96
C PRO A 100 -4.92 8.58 1.52
N VAL A 101 -5.75 9.17 2.38
CA VAL A 101 -7.16 9.45 2.06
C VAL A 101 -7.29 10.48 0.93
N VAL A 102 -6.51 11.56 0.96
CA VAL A 102 -6.54 12.59 -0.09
C VAL A 102 -6.00 12.04 -1.41
N ALA A 103 -4.89 11.29 -1.35
CA ALA A 103 -4.34 10.60 -2.52
C ALA A 103 -5.36 9.65 -3.16
N ALA A 104 -6.05 8.85 -2.34
CA ALA A 104 -7.09 7.94 -2.82
C ALA A 104 -8.26 8.67 -3.49
N LEU A 105 -8.72 9.79 -2.91
CA LEU A 105 -9.79 10.60 -3.51
C LEU A 105 -9.36 11.24 -4.84
N PHE A 106 -8.14 11.76 -4.90
CA PHE A 106 -7.58 12.37 -6.10
C PHE A 106 -7.45 11.35 -7.23
N LEU A 107 -6.87 10.18 -6.95
CA LEU A 107 -6.73 9.11 -7.93
C LEU A 107 -8.08 8.51 -8.32
N ARG A 108 -9.02 8.37 -7.37
CA ARG A 108 -10.40 7.96 -7.70
C ARG A 108 -11.04 8.91 -8.71
N TRP A 109 -10.82 10.21 -8.60
CA TRP A 109 -11.31 11.19 -9.58
C TRP A 109 -10.62 11.01 -10.94
N ILE A 110 -9.30 10.81 -10.96
CA ILE A 110 -8.55 10.56 -12.22
C ILE A 110 -9.05 9.32 -12.96
N PHE A 111 -9.31 8.23 -12.24
CA PHE A 111 -9.74 6.94 -12.77
C PHE A 111 -11.26 6.76 -12.80
N MET A 112 -12.04 7.82 -12.56
CA MET A 112 -13.49 7.72 -12.57
C MET A 112 -13.99 7.50 -14.00
N GLY A 113 -14.81 6.46 -14.23
CA GLY A 113 -15.32 6.17 -15.57
C GLY A 113 -16.10 7.34 -16.18
N ARG A 114 -15.91 7.59 -17.48
CA ARG A 114 -16.54 8.64 -18.32
C ARG A 114 -16.22 10.10 -17.99
N PHE A 115 -15.89 10.42 -16.75
CA PHE A 115 -15.61 11.81 -16.32
C PHE A 115 -14.18 12.01 -15.81
N GLY A 116 -13.40 10.93 -15.70
CA GLY A 116 -12.03 10.95 -15.22
C GLY A 116 -11.06 11.50 -16.26
N LEU A 117 -9.97 12.05 -15.76
CA LEU A 117 -8.91 12.62 -16.59
C LEU A 117 -8.33 11.59 -17.56
N ILE A 118 -8.13 10.34 -17.10
CA ILE A 118 -7.50 9.31 -17.94
C ILE A 118 -8.43 8.86 -19.07
N ASP A 119 -9.73 8.77 -18.81
CA ASP A 119 -10.74 8.43 -19.81
C ASP A 119 -10.82 9.50 -20.89
N ALA A 120 -10.82 10.78 -20.49
CA ALA A 120 -10.82 11.90 -21.43
C ALA A 120 -9.61 11.87 -22.38
N ILE A 121 -8.42 11.53 -21.84
CA ILE A 121 -7.19 11.37 -22.64
C ILE A 121 -7.32 10.18 -23.61
N LEU A 122 -7.79 9.02 -23.13
CA LEU A 122 -7.93 7.82 -23.97
C LEU A 122 -8.94 8.02 -25.10
N ILE A 123 -10.09 8.63 -24.80
CA ILE A 123 -11.12 8.94 -25.80
C ILE A 123 -10.56 9.90 -26.86
N GLY A 124 -9.78 10.91 -26.45
CA GLY A 124 -9.11 11.83 -27.39
C GLY A 124 -8.11 11.13 -28.33
N LEU A 125 -7.56 9.98 -27.91
CA LEU A 125 -6.69 9.12 -28.73
C LEU A 125 -7.48 8.04 -29.51
N ASN A 126 -8.81 8.09 -29.50
CA ASN A 126 -9.71 7.06 -30.06
C ASN A 126 -9.55 5.67 -29.42
N ILE A 127 -9.15 5.61 -28.15
CA ILE A 127 -9.06 4.37 -27.37
C ILE A 127 -10.27 4.27 -26.44
N PHE A 128 -10.96 3.13 -26.44
CA PHE A 128 -12.07 2.89 -25.52
C PHE A 128 -11.53 2.64 -24.10
N PRO A 129 -11.87 3.49 -23.12
CA PRO A 129 -11.35 3.33 -21.76
C PRO A 129 -11.93 2.08 -21.09
N PRO A 130 -11.11 1.31 -20.35
CA PRO A 130 -11.62 0.22 -19.54
C PRO A 130 -12.38 0.73 -18.32
N ASP A 131 -13.19 -0.13 -17.71
CA ASP A 131 -13.79 0.15 -16.40
C ASP A 131 -12.72 -0.01 -15.29
N TRP A 132 -12.00 1.08 -15.03
CA TRP A 132 -10.86 1.11 -14.10
C TRP A 132 -11.19 0.66 -12.69
N LEU A 133 -12.37 1.02 -12.19
CA LEU A 133 -12.76 0.83 -10.78
C LEU A 133 -13.82 -0.27 -10.62
N GLY A 134 -14.61 -0.56 -11.66
CA GLY A 134 -15.61 -1.63 -11.62
C GLY A 134 -15.09 -3.00 -12.05
N SER A 135 -13.97 -3.08 -12.79
CA SER A 135 -13.33 -4.35 -13.14
C SER A 135 -12.26 -4.77 -12.12
N PRO A 136 -12.30 -6.01 -11.57
CA PRO A 136 -11.29 -6.48 -10.61
C PRO A 136 -9.85 -6.46 -11.12
N ASN A 137 -9.63 -6.63 -12.43
CA ASN A 137 -8.29 -6.62 -13.01
C ASN A 137 -7.73 -5.20 -13.07
N TRP A 138 -8.53 -4.25 -13.57
CA TRP A 138 -8.13 -2.86 -13.67
C TRP A 138 -8.05 -2.20 -12.30
N ALA A 139 -8.96 -2.53 -11.38
CA ALA A 139 -8.93 -1.98 -10.02
C ALA A 139 -7.64 -2.36 -9.30
N ARG A 140 -7.17 -3.60 -9.44
CA ARG A 140 -5.87 -4.02 -8.90
C ARG A 140 -4.70 -3.23 -9.48
N LEU A 141 -4.72 -2.99 -10.80
CA LEU A 141 -3.70 -2.16 -11.47
C LEU A 141 -3.73 -0.72 -10.95
N VAL A 142 -4.90 -0.12 -10.79
CA VAL A 142 -5.06 1.24 -10.23
C VAL A 142 -4.50 1.31 -8.82
N VAL A 143 -4.77 0.32 -7.97
CA VAL A 143 -4.21 0.25 -6.61
C VAL A 143 -2.69 0.16 -6.65
N VAL A 144 -2.11 -0.68 -7.50
CA VAL A 144 -0.65 -0.80 -7.65
C VAL A 144 -0.03 0.53 -8.10
N LEU A 145 -0.64 1.21 -9.06
CA LEU A 145 -0.16 2.52 -9.52
C LEU A 145 -0.28 3.59 -8.43
N ALA A 146 -1.38 3.59 -7.68
CA ALA A 146 -1.62 4.53 -6.58
C ALA A 146 -0.58 4.39 -5.47
N GLU A 147 -0.41 3.16 -4.98
CA GLU A 147 0.62 2.80 -3.99
C GLU A 147 2.01 3.16 -4.50
N SER A 148 2.30 2.82 -5.77
CA SER A 148 3.62 3.11 -6.33
C SER A 148 3.90 4.59 -6.44
N TRP A 149 2.94 5.40 -6.88
CA TRP A 149 3.09 6.85 -6.96
C TRP A 149 3.32 7.48 -5.57
N GLN A 150 2.62 7.01 -4.53
CA GLN A 150 2.75 7.55 -3.18
C GLN A 150 4.06 7.18 -2.47
N PHE A 151 4.59 5.98 -2.73
CA PHE A 151 5.76 5.43 -2.03
C PHE A 151 7.06 5.40 -2.83
N THR A 152 7.03 5.68 -4.14
CA THR A 152 8.27 5.89 -4.93
C THR A 152 9.23 6.93 -4.34
N PRO A 153 8.80 8.03 -3.70
CA PRO A 153 9.75 8.99 -3.13
C PRO A 153 10.53 8.40 -1.95
N PHE A 154 9.88 7.51 -1.18
CA PHE A 154 10.54 6.80 -0.10
C PHE A 154 11.59 5.82 -0.62
N SER A 155 11.28 5.03 -1.67
CA SER A 155 12.27 4.13 -2.30
C SER A 155 13.41 4.91 -2.95
N LEU A 156 13.13 6.05 -3.57
CA LEU A 156 14.14 6.96 -4.14
C LEU A 156 15.19 7.36 -3.10
N VAL A 157 14.77 7.82 -1.91
CA VAL A 157 15.73 8.22 -0.87
C VAL A 157 16.53 7.05 -0.32
N GLN A 158 15.92 5.88 -0.16
CA GLN A 158 16.64 4.68 0.26
C GLN A 158 17.73 4.30 -0.74
N VAL A 159 17.39 4.24 -2.03
CA VAL A 159 18.34 3.91 -3.09
C VAL A 159 19.42 5.00 -3.19
N TYR A 160 19.02 6.27 -3.16
CA TYR A 160 19.98 7.37 -3.24
C TYR A 160 21.00 7.32 -2.10
N ALA A 161 20.55 7.08 -0.86
CA ALA A 161 21.42 6.98 0.31
C ALA A 161 22.33 5.74 0.33
N VAL A 162 21.96 4.66 -0.35
CA VAL A 162 22.75 3.42 -0.40
C VAL A 162 23.83 3.49 -1.48
N PHE A 163 23.54 4.12 -2.62
CA PHE A 163 24.43 4.08 -3.80
C PHE A 163 25.27 5.35 -4.02
N PHE A 164 24.97 6.46 -3.33
CA PHE A 164 25.64 7.76 -3.52
C PHE A 164 25.97 8.44 -2.19
#